data_AF-L7VWG8-F1
#
_entry.id   AF-L7VWG8-F1
#
_cell.length_a   1.000
_cell.length_b   1.000
_cell.length_c   1.000
_cell.angle_alpha   90.00
_cell.angle_beta   90.00
_cell.angle_gamma   90.00
#
_symmetry.space_group_name_H-M   'P 1'
#
loop_
_entity.id
_entity.type
_entity.pdbx_description
1 polymer ?
#
loop_
_entity_poly.entity_id
_entity_poly.type
_entity_poly.pdbx_seq_one_letter_code
_entity_poly.pdbx_strand_id
1 'polypeptide(L)'
;MQVMLDLLAEFVRDLAREWPQPEPVRADNDRDVARTVKRTADKLARAVKAKSIVPIATKYGAATSDFQRAQLAKQARAAVSIDVRKLSGLDSNVPRHIAQFAETNAQLITGLGQRMADDIAEIVEEGVVSGSRWETIAGRLAHAGQVTESRAALIARDQVGKLFGDINKQRQVNLGVTRYVWRTVRDNRVREEHEVLDGDSFEWGAPPSEGHPGEAVNCRCYADPDFSDLLG
;
A
#
# COMPACT_ATOMS: atom_id res chain seq x y z
N MET A 1 12.40 10.27 -4.79
CA MET A 1 10.92 10.19 -4.79
C MET A 1 10.37 9.52 -6.05
N GLN A 2 10.79 9.92 -7.26
CA GLN A 2 10.33 9.29 -8.52
C GLN A 2 10.44 7.76 -8.54
N VAL A 3 11.58 7.21 -8.13
CA VAL A 3 11.81 5.75 -8.06
C VAL A 3 10.75 5.01 -7.23
N MET A 4 10.31 5.58 -6.10
CA MET A 4 9.26 4.96 -5.27
C MET A 4 7.87 5.07 -5.92
N LEU A 5 7.61 6.16 -6.64
CA LEU A 5 6.37 6.32 -7.40
C LEU A 5 6.31 5.34 -8.57
N ASP A 6 7.43 5.09 -9.25
CA ASP A 6 7.53 4.11 -10.32
C ASP A 6 7.34 2.68 -9.79
N LEU A 7 8.01 2.36 -8.67
CA LEU A 7 7.87 1.07 -7.98
C LEU A 7 6.41 0.81 -7.58
N LEU A 8 5.75 1.83 -7.04
CA LEU A 8 4.34 1.77 -6.69
C LEU A 8 3.46 1.53 -7.93
N ALA A 9 3.70 2.26 -9.02
CA ALA A 9 2.94 2.10 -10.25
C ALA A 9 3.11 0.71 -10.86
N GLU A 10 4.30 0.11 -10.73
CA GLU A 10 4.53 -1.29 -11.07
C GLU A 10 3.79 -2.26 -10.15
N PHE A 11 3.79 -2.02 -8.83
CA PHE A 11 3.07 -2.86 -7.88
C PHE A 11 1.56 -2.88 -8.16
N VAL A 12 0.96 -1.71 -8.39
CA VAL A 12 -0.45 -1.61 -8.77
C VAL A 12 -0.74 -2.37 -10.06
N ARG A 13 0.14 -2.26 -11.06
CA ARG A 13 -0.03 -2.98 -12.34
C ARG A 13 0.10 -4.50 -12.19
N ASP A 14 1.06 -4.98 -11.41
CA ASP A 14 1.23 -6.41 -11.17
C ASP A 14 0.05 -7.00 -10.39
N LEU A 15 -0.48 -6.28 -9.40
CA LEU A 15 -1.70 -6.67 -8.70
C LEU A 15 -2.93 -6.68 -9.63
N ALA A 16 -3.05 -5.69 -10.52
CA ALA A 16 -4.16 -5.62 -11.48
C ALA A 16 -4.17 -6.79 -12.47
N ARG A 17 -3.00 -7.38 -12.80
CA ARG A 17 -2.90 -8.56 -13.67
C ARG A 17 -3.43 -9.84 -13.01
N GLU A 18 -3.35 -9.93 -11.69
CA GLU A 18 -3.95 -11.03 -10.93
C GLU A 18 -5.47 -10.93 -10.88
N TRP A 19 -6.03 -9.75 -11.20
CA TRP A 19 -7.47 -9.55 -11.20
C TRP A 19 -8.10 -10.09 -12.50
N PRO A 20 -9.08 -11.00 -12.39
CA PRO A 20 -9.84 -11.45 -13.55
C PRO A 20 -10.54 -10.27 -14.25
N GLN A 21 -10.39 -10.21 -15.57
CA GLN A 21 -11.11 -9.26 -16.41
C GLN A 21 -12.55 -9.76 -16.62
N PRO A 22 -13.58 -8.89 -16.55
CA PRO A 22 -14.95 -9.32 -16.77
C PRO A 22 -15.13 -9.79 -18.21
N GLU A 23 -15.64 -11.03 -18.38
CA GLU A 23 -16.10 -11.50 -19.69
C GLU A 23 -17.36 -10.73 -20.11
N PRO A 24 -17.49 -10.33 -21.39
CA PRO A 24 -18.72 -9.70 -21.88
C PRO A 24 -19.86 -10.71 -21.83
N VAL A 25 -20.87 -10.41 -21.00
CA VAL A 25 -22.07 -11.24 -20.86
C VAL A 25 -23.07 -10.85 -21.96
N ARG A 26 -23.40 -11.80 -22.85
CA ARG A 26 -24.59 -11.76 -23.72
C ARG A 26 -25.65 -12.69 -23.11
N ALA A 27 -26.87 -12.19 -22.91
CA ALA A 27 -27.99 -13.01 -22.48
C ALA A 27 -29.31 -12.48 -23.03
N ASP A 28 -30.16 -13.41 -23.44
CA ASP A 28 -31.40 -13.14 -24.18
C ASP A 28 -32.64 -13.05 -23.24
N ASN A 29 -32.46 -13.17 -21.90
CA ASN A 29 -33.48 -12.92 -20.87
C ASN A 29 -32.89 -12.52 -19.49
N ASP A 30 -33.67 -11.81 -18.67
CA ASP A 30 -33.23 -11.21 -17.38
C ASP A 30 -32.90 -12.23 -16.27
N ARG A 31 -33.57 -13.39 -16.23
CA ARG A 31 -33.32 -14.42 -15.20
C ARG A 31 -32.00 -15.16 -15.44
N ASP A 32 -31.63 -15.37 -16.69
CA ASP A 32 -30.36 -15.98 -17.08
C ASP A 32 -29.20 -15.00 -16.90
N VAL A 33 -29.44 -13.69 -17.05
CA VAL A 33 -28.46 -12.64 -16.67
C VAL A 33 -28.14 -12.74 -15.19
N ALA A 34 -29.15 -12.74 -14.31
CA ALA A 34 -28.94 -12.78 -12.86
C ALA A 34 -28.10 -13.99 -12.42
N ARG A 35 -28.42 -15.17 -12.94
CA ARG A 35 -27.69 -16.42 -12.65
C ARG A 35 -26.26 -16.38 -13.19
N THR A 36 -26.06 -15.82 -14.39
CA THR A 36 -24.75 -15.72 -15.03
C THR A 36 -23.86 -14.74 -14.30
N VAL A 37 -24.36 -13.55 -13.96
CA VAL A 37 -23.59 -12.56 -13.22
C VAL A 37 -23.24 -13.04 -11.81
N LYS A 38 -24.18 -13.69 -11.10
CA LYS A 38 -23.87 -14.30 -9.79
C LYS A 38 -22.74 -15.32 -9.88
N ARG A 39 -22.78 -16.20 -10.89
CA ARG A 39 -21.70 -17.17 -11.14
C ARG A 39 -20.38 -16.49 -11.48
N THR A 40 -20.42 -15.38 -12.21
CA THR A 40 -19.24 -14.56 -12.51
C THR A 40 -18.70 -13.93 -11.22
N ALA A 41 -19.54 -13.32 -10.39
CA ALA A 41 -19.15 -12.79 -9.08
C ALA A 41 -18.50 -13.87 -8.19
N ASP A 42 -19.09 -15.06 -8.10
CA ASP A 42 -18.51 -16.20 -7.36
C ASP A 42 -17.13 -16.61 -7.90
N LYS A 43 -16.94 -16.56 -9.23
CA LYS A 43 -15.63 -16.81 -9.85
C LYS A 43 -14.64 -15.70 -9.51
N LEU A 44 -15.06 -14.43 -9.55
CA LEU A 44 -14.23 -13.27 -9.20
C LEU A 44 -13.76 -13.37 -7.74
N ALA A 45 -14.67 -13.67 -6.80
CA ALA A 45 -14.38 -13.86 -5.37
C ALA A 45 -13.30 -14.94 -5.12
N ARG A 46 -13.26 -15.97 -5.98
CA ARG A 46 -12.34 -17.11 -5.85
C ARG A 46 -11.05 -16.97 -6.65
N ALA A 47 -10.98 -15.99 -7.55
CA ALA A 47 -9.85 -15.79 -8.45
C ALA A 47 -8.62 -15.25 -7.72
N VAL A 48 -8.83 -14.24 -6.87
CA VAL A 48 -7.75 -13.61 -6.10
C VAL A 48 -7.52 -14.40 -4.82
N LYS A 49 -6.44 -15.19 -4.78
CA LYS A 49 -6.06 -15.99 -3.61
C LYS A 49 -4.85 -15.36 -2.93
N ALA A 50 -4.86 -15.31 -1.60
CA ALA A 50 -3.76 -14.75 -0.79
C ALA A 50 -2.39 -15.29 -1.25
N LYS A 51 -2.33 -16.59 -1.54
CA LYS A 51 -1.12 -17.29 -2.01
C LYS A 51 -0.52 -16.77 -3.32
N SER A 52 -1.29 -16.14 -4.22
CA SER A 52 -0.74 -15.53 -5.44
C SER A 52 -0.25 -14.10 -5.19
N ILE A 53 -0.78 -13.42 -4.18
CA ILE A 53 -0.39 -12.05 -3.82
C ILE A 53 0.90 -12.01 -2.99
N VAL A 54 1.12 -12.99 -2.11
CA VAL A 54 2.30 -13.03 -1.22
C VAL A 54 3.64 -12.89 -1.98
N PRO A 55 3.91 -13.63 -3.09
CA PRO A 55 5.16 -13.46 -3.83
C PRO A 55 5.33 -12.07 -4.45
N ILE A 56 4.24 -11.48 -4.97
CA ILE A 56 4.24 -10.14 -5.56
C ILE A 56 4.56 -9.12 -4.46
N ALA A 57 3.83 -9.17 -3.35
CA ALA A 57 4.07 -8.27 -2.24
C ALA A 57 5.47 -8.47 -1.62
N THR A 58 5.98 -9.70 -1.55
CA THR A 58 7.36 -9.97 -1.10
C THR A 58 8.39 -9.29 -2.01
N LYS A 59 8.23 -9.38 -3.34
CA LYS A 59 9.09 -8.68 -4.33
C LYS A 59 9.13 -7.17 -4.07
N TYR A 60 7.96 -6.54 -3.94
CA TYR A 60 7.89 -5.09 -3.73
C TYR A 60 8.32 -4.65 -2.33
N GLY A 61 8.13 -5.50 -1.32
CA GLY A 61 8.65 -5.27 0.02
C GLY A 61 10.18 -5.28 0.05
N ALA A 62 10.82 -6.24 -0.64
CA ALA A 62 12.27 -6.28 -0.80
C ALA A 62 12.80 -5.04 -1.53
N ALA A 63 12.17 -4.64 -2.64
CA ALA A 63 12.59 -3.45 -3.38
C ALA A 63 12.41 -2.14 -2.57
N THR A 64 11.35 -2.04 -1.77
CA THR A 64 11.14 -0.92 -0.84
C THR A 64 12.24 -0.86 0.21
N SER A 65 12.62 -2.01 0.77
CA SER A 65 13.74 -2.14 1.69
C SER A 65 15.06 -1.68 1.06
N ASP A 66 15.37 -2.14 -0.16
CA ASP A 66 16.60 -1.78 -0.86
C ASP A 66 16.68 -0.28 -1.14
N PHE A 67 15.56 0.31 -1.59
CA PHE A 67 15.47 1.75 -1.79
C PHE A 67 15.72 2.52 -0.50
N GLN A 68 15.06 2.14 0.61
CA GLN A 68 15.26 2.80 1.89
C GLN A 68 16.71 2.66 2.37
N ARG A 69 17.37 1.50 2.16
CA ARG A 69 18.77 1.29 2.53
C ARG A 69 19.68 2.25 1.77
N ALA A 70 19.41 2.44 0.49
CA ALA A 70 20.15 3.39 -0.34
C ALA A 70 19.96 4.84 0.11
N GLN A 71 18.75 5.23 0.54
CA GLN A 71 18.50 6.57 1.09
C GLN A 71 19.26 6.79 2.39
N LEU A 72 19.16 5.85 3.33
CA LEU A 72 19.86 5.93 4.62
C LEU A 72 21.38 5.98 4.43
N ALA A 73 21.91 5.18 3.49
CA ALA A 73 23.34 5.22 3.17
C ALA A 73 23.80 6.58 2.63
N LYS A 74 22.95 7.27 1.86
CA LYS A 74 23.22 8.63 1.40
C LYS A 74 23.22 9.63 2.56
N GLN A 75 22.22 9.55 3.45
CA GLN A 75 22.09 10.42 4.62
C GLN A 75 23.27 10.24 5.58
N ALA A 76 23.58 8.99 5.96
CA ALA A 76 24.68 8.68 6.88
C ALA A 76 26.05 9.09 6.33
N ARG A 77 26.30 8.86 5.02
CA ARG A 77 27.55 9.29 4.40
C ARG A 77 27.70 10.81 4.39
N ALA A 78 26.61 11.55 4.15
CA ALA A 78 26.63 13.00 4.11
C ALA A 78 26.82 13.63 5.50
N ALA A 79 26.23 13.05 6.54
CA ALA A 79 26.26 13.60 7.89
C ALA A 79 27.50 13.19 8.70
N VAL A 80 27.88 11.91 8.64
CA VAL A 80 28.87 11.32 9.56
C VAL A 80 29.93 10.44 8.88
N SER A 81 29.97 10.43 7.54
CA SER A 81 30.91 9.62 6.73
C SER A 81 30.88 8.10 7.01
N ILE A 82 29.82 7.58 7.62
CA ILE A 82 29.63 6.15 7.91
C ILE A 82 29.16 5.42 6.64
N ASP A 83 29.81 4.29 6.32
CA ASP A 83 29.32 3.36 5.29
C ASP A 83 28.40 2.30 5.89
N VAL A 84 27.12 2.66 6.02
CA VAL A 84 26.09 1.76 6.60
C VAL A 84 25.91 0.46 5.83
N ARG A 85 26.42 0.35 4.59
CA ARG A 85 26.32 -0.90 3.82
C ARG A 85 27.13 -2.04 4.44
N LYS A 86 28.17 -1.71 5.21
CA LYS A 86 29.09 -2.65 5.84
C LYS A 86 28.70 -3.01 7.28
N LEU A 87 27.68 -2.36 7.84
CA LEU A 87 27.26 -2.58 9.22
C LEU A 87 26.45 -3.88 9.33
N SER A 88 26.98 -4.84 10.07
CA SER A 88 26.24 -6.04 10.45
C SER A 88 25.08 -5.65 11.37
N GLY A 89 23.93 -6.30 11.19
CA GLY A 89 22.76 -6.06 12.04
C GLY A 89 21.90 -4.84 11.68
N LEU A 90 22.27 -4.02 10.68
CA LEU A 90 21.43 -2.91 10.21
C LEU A 90 20.04 -3.39 9.79
N ASP A 91 19.98 -4.52 9.09
CA ASP A 91 18.75 -5.12 8.59
C ASP A 91 18.13 -6.13 9.59
N SER A 92 18.56 -6.11 10.86
CA SER A 92 17.90 -6.90 11.91
C SER A 92 16.41 -6.60 11.91
N ASN A 93 15.59 -7.66 11.92
CA ASN A 93 14.12 -7.62 11.82
C ASN A 93 13.51 -7.14 10.49
N VAL A 94 14.27 -6.58 9.54
CA VAL A 94 13.74 -6.16 8.23
C VAL A 94 13.05 -7.29 7.46
N PRO A 95 13.58 -8.53 7.41
CA PRO A 95 12.87 -9.65 6.79
C PRO A 95 11.48 -9.93 7.41
N ARG A 96 11.32 -9.71 8.72
CA ARG A 96 10.03 -9.87 9.42
C ARG A 96 9.03 -8.81 8.96
N HIS A 97 9.46 -7.54 8.83
CA HIS A 97 8.59 -6.47 8.30
C HIS A 97 8.15 -6.76 6.86
N ILE A 98 9.05 -7.27 6.01
CA ILE A 98 8.70 -7.65 4.63
C ILE A 98 7.68 -8.80 4.61
N ALA A 99 7.87 -9.83 5.45
CA ALA A 99 6.93 -10.94 5.54
C ALA A 99 5.54 -10.48 6.03
N GLN A 100 5.51 -9.61 7.05
CA GLN A 100 4.26 -9.04 7.58
C GLN A 100 3.56 -8.14 6.54
N PHE A 101 4.32 -7.34 5.79
CA PHE A 101 3.82 -6.56 4.67
C PHE A 101 3.19 -7.48 3.62
N ALA A 102 3.86 -8.57 3.25
CA ALA A 102 3.36 -9.49 2.23
C ALA A 102 2.05 -10.15 2.64
N GLU A 103 1.97 -10.63 3.88
CA GLU A 103 0.75 -11.24 4.44
C GLU A 103 -0.40 -10.22 4.53
N THR A 104 -0.12 -9.02 5.04
CA THR A 104 -1.14 -7.96 5.17
C THR A 104 -1.70 -7.55 3.81
N ASN A 105 -0.84 -7.37 2.80
CA ASN A 105 -1.29 -7.08 1.44
C ASN A 105 -2.12 -8.23 0.87
N ALA A 106 -1.70 -9.47 1.08
CA ALA A 106 -2.45 -10.63 0.62
C ALA A 106 -3.87 -10.66 1.18
N GLN A 107 -4.04 -10.37 2.48
CA GLN A 107 -5.34 -10.30 3.15
C GLN A 107 -6.20 -9.10 2.68
N LEU A 108 -5.60 -7.92 2.52
CA LEU A 108 -6.32 -6.73 2.06
C LEU A 108 -6.84 -6.89 0.63
N ILE A 109 -6.01 -7.46 -0.25
CA ILE A 109 -6.32 -7.67 -1.66
C ILE A 109 -7.35 -8.79 -1.86
N THR A 110 -7.27 -9.88 -1.11
CA THR A 110 -8.32 -10.92 -1.15
C THR A 110 -9.65 -10.40 -0.62
N GLY A 111 -9.64 -9.64 0.49
CA GLY A 111 -10.84 -9.03 1.04
C GLY A 111 -11.46 -7.99 0.09
N LEU A 112 -10.65 -7.31 -0.72
CA LEU A 112 -11.15 -6.43 -1.77
C LEU A 112 -11.86 -7.22 -2.88
N GLY A 113 -11.34 -8.39 -3.24
CA GLY A 113 -11.97 -9.29 -4.22
C GLY A 113 -13.32 -9.82 -3.78
N GLN A 114 -13.43 -10.17 -2.49
CA GLN A 114 -14.70 -10.59 -1.89
C GLN A 114 -15.74 -9.46 -1.94
N ARG A 115 -15.37 -8.26 -1.48
CA ARG A 115 -16.27 -7.10 -1.52
C ARG A 115 -16.76 -6.76 -2.93
N MET A 116 -15.87 -6.79 -3.92
CA MET A 116 -16.28 -6.55 -5.32
C MET A 116 -17.31 -7.58 -5.79
N ALA A 117 -17.15 -8.85 -5.42
CA ALA A 117 -18.12 -9.89 -5.79
C ALA A 117 -19.48 -9.66 -5.11
N ASP A 118 -19.47 -9.26 -3.84
CA ASP A 118 -20.69 -8.92 -3.09
C ASP A 118 -21.41 -7.72 -3.73
N ASP A 119 -20.68 -6.64 -4.04
CA ASP A 119 -21.22 -5.44 -4.71
C ASP A 119 -21.86 -5.79 -6.07
N ILE A 120 -21.21 -6.66 -6.86
CA ILE A 120 -21.74 -7.11 -8.16
C ILE A 120 -23.04 -7.91 -7.97
N ALA A 121 -23.08 -8.81 -6.99
CA ALA A 121 -24.26 -9.62 -6.72
C ALA A 121 -25.44 -8.74 -6.29
N GLU A 122 -25.20 -7.77 -5.40
CA GLU A 122 -26.20 -6.81 -4.92
C GLU A 122 -26.76 -5.94 -6.06
N ILE A 123 -25.89 -5.32 -6.87
CA ILE A 123 -26.31 -4.46 -7.99
C ILE A 123 -27.22 -5.22 -8.96
N VAL A 124 -26.90 -6.48 -9.25
CA VAL A 124 -27.72 -7.30 -10.15
C VAL A 124 -29.02 -7.75 -9.51
N GLU A 125 -29.00 -8.19 -8.26
CA GLU A 125 -30.21 -8.60 -7.54
C GLU A 125 -31.21 -7.45 -7.44
N GLU A 126 -30.75 -6.26 -7.03
CA GLU A 126 -31.59 -5.05 -7.00
C GLU A 126 -32.10 -4.67 -8.39
N GLY A 127 -31.25 -4.74 -9.41
CA GLY A 127 -31.62 -4.41 -10.78
C GLY A 127 -32.74 -5.29 -11.32
N VAL A 128 -32.67 -6.59 -11.02
CA VAL A 128 -33.68 -7.58 -11.41
C VAL A 128 -34.99 -7.38 -10.63
N VAL A 129 -34.90 -7.15 -9.31
CA VAL A 129 -36.08 -6.92 -8.46
C VAL A 129 -36.81 -5.63 -8.83
N SER A 130 -36.07 -4.57 -9.14
CA SER A 130 -36.62 -3.25 -9.49
C SER A 130 -37.04 -3.11 -10.96
N GLY A 131 -36.72 -4.08 -11.83
CA GLY A 131 -36.94 -3.96 -13.28
C GLY A 131 -36.11 -2.84 -13.92
N SER A 132 -34.90 -2.59 -13.40
CA SER A 132 -34.00 -1.56 -13.92
C SER A 132 -33.56 -1.86 -15.36
N ARG A 133 -33.39 -0.81 -16.17
CA ARG A 133 -32.84 -0.95 -17.53
C ARG A 133 -31.41 -1.49 -17.47
N TRP A 134 -31.06 -2.34 -18.43
CA TRP A 134 -29.75 -2.98 -18.50
C TRP A 134 -28.59 -1.97 -18.50
N GLU A 135 -28.73 -0.85 -19.19
CA GLU A 135 -27.69 0.18 -19.27
C GLU A 135 -27.43 0.83 -17.90
N THR A 136 -28.45 0.94 -17.05
CA THR A 136 -28.31 1.42 -15.68
C THR A 136 -27.54 0.42 -14.82
N ILE A 137 -27.87 -0.87 -14.93
CA ILE A 137 -27.16 -1.95 -14.22
C ILE A 137 -25.69 -1.99 -14.66
N ALA A 138 -25.44 -1.96 -15.97
CA ALA A 138 -24.10 -1.93 -16.54
C ALA A 138 -23.28 -0.71 -16.05
N GLY A 139 -23.89 0.47 -15.98
CA GLY A 139 -23.26 1.67 -15.43
C GLY A 139 -22.87 1.51 -13.95
N ARG A 140 -23.74 0.93 -13.13
CA ARG A 140 -23.46 0.65 -11.70
C ARG A 140 -22.32 -0.36 -11.54
N LEU A 141 -22.31 -1.44 -12.33
CA LEU A 141 -21.25 -2.45 -12.33
C LEU A 141 -19.89 -1.85 -12.74
N ALA A 142 -19.87 -1.02 -13.78
CA ALA A 142 -18.66 -0.32 -14.20
C ALA A 142 -18.12 0.60 -13.09
N HIS A 143 -19.00 1.32 -12.40
CA HIS A 143 -18.62 2.17 -11.27
C HIS A 143 -18.04 1.37 -10.11
N ALA A 144 -18.66 0.24 -9.73
CA ALA A 144 -18.12 -0.65 -8.69
C ALA A 144 -16.70 -1.16 -9.02
N GLY A 145 -16.44 -1.46 -10.29
CA GLY A 145 -15.10 -1.79 -10.78
C GLY A 145 -14.09 -0.65 -10.57
N GLN A 146 -14.44 0.58 -10.96
CA GLN A 146 -13.58 1.76 -10.77
C GLN A 146 -13.28 2.06 -9.30
N VAL A 147 -14.28 1.90 -8.42
CA VAL A 147 -14.10 2.04 -6.97
C VAL A 147 -13.13 0.97 -6.44
N THR A 148 -13.27 -0.27 -6.90
CA THR A 148 -12.39 -1.38 -6.52
C THR A 148 -10.94 -1.10 -6.93
N GLU A 149 -10.71 -0.67 -8.17
CA GLU A 149 -9.39 -0.28 -8.68
C GLU A 149 -8.77 0.86 -7.85
N SER A 150 -9.58 1.89 -7.56
CA SER A 150 -9.15 3.03 -6.74
C SER A 150 -8.74 2.60 -5.32
N ARG A 151 -9.47 1.65 -4.72
CA ARG A 151 -9.15 1.06 -3.41
C ARG A 151 -7.87 0.23 -3.46
N ALA A 152 -7.66 -0.57 -4.50
CA ALA A 152 -6.42 -1.34 -4.68
C ALA A 152 -5.20 -0.41 -4.76
N ALA A 153 -5.29 0.65 -5.55
CA ALA A 153 -4.24 1.66 -5.67
C ALA A 153 -3.97 2.40 -4.35
N LEU A 154 -5.01 2.66 -3.55
CA LEU A 154 -4.87 3.24 -2.22
C LEU A 154 -4.15 2.28 -1.26
N ILE A 155 -4.54 1.00 -1.24
CA ILE A 155 -3.90 -0.03 -0.42
C ILE A 155 -2.42 -0.14 -0.76
N ALA A 156 -2.08 -0.26 -2.05
CA ALA A 156 -0.67 -0.36 -2.46
C ALA A 156 0.16 0.84 -1.98
N ARG A 157 -0.38 2.07 -2.12
CA ARG A 157 0.28 3.30 -1.65
C ARG A 157 0.49 3.33 -0.15
N ASP A 158 -0.58 3.05 0.58
CA ASP A 158 -0.58 3.03 2.03
C ASP A 158 0.43 2.02 2.58
N GLN A 159 0.38 0.79 2.09
CA GLN A 159 1.21 -0.29 2.60
C GLN A 159 2.70 -0.06 2.29
N VAL A 160 3.04 0.44 1.10
CA VAL A 160 4.42 0.76 0.74
C VAL A 160 4.97 1.90 1.61
N GLY A 161 4.15 2.94 1.87
CA GLY A 161 4.52 4.04 2.75
C GLY A 161 4.80 3.58 4.19
N LYS A 162 3.92 2.74 4.74
CA LYS A 162 4.07 2.15 6.08
C LYS A 162 5.33 1.28 6.17
N LEU A 163 5.55 0.38 5.21
CA LEU A 163 6.75 -0.45 5.20
C LEU A 163 8.03 0.39 5.13
N PHE A 164 8.04 1.44 4.30
CA PHE A 164 9.17 2.35 4.23
C PHE A 164 9.44 3.03 5.58
N GLY A 165 8.40 3.52 6.26
CA GLY A 165 8.50 4.13 7.59
C GLY A 165 9.03 3.14 8.65
N ASP A 166 8.46 1.94 8.72
CA ASP A 166 8.85 0.89 9.65
C ASP A 166 10.31 0.48 9.50
N ILE A 167 10.74 0.22 8.26
CA ILE A 167 12.13 -0.16 7.96
C ILE A 167 13.07 1.01 8.27
N ASN A 168 12.68 2.24 7.93
CA ASN A 168 13.47 3.42 8.24
C ASN A 168 13.68 3.58 9.75
N LYS A 169 12.62 3.49 10.54
CA LYS A 169 12.68 3.48 12.01
C LYS A 169 13.61 2.39 12.51
N GLN A 170 13.39 1.15 12.08
CA GLN A 170 14.19 0.00 12.53
C GLN A 170 15.67 0.21 12.23
N ARG A 171 16.04 0.67 11.03
CA ARG A 171 17.43 0.90 10.66
C ARG A 171 18.06 2.05 11.44
N GLN A 172 17.34 3.15 11.66
CA GLN A 172 17.84 4.26 12.46
C GLN A 172 18.11 3.81 13.91
N VAL A 173 17.16 3.12 14.53
CA VAL A 173 17.34 2.57 15.88
C VAL A 173 18.50 1.58 15.93
N ASN A 174 18.66 0.71 14.91
CA ASN A 174 19.80 -0.22 14.83
C ASN A 174 21.16 0.51 14.68
N LEU A 175 21.17 1.72 14.15
CA LEU A 175 22.37 2.59 14.08
C LEU A 175 22.64 3.34 15.39
N GLY A 176 21.77 3.21 16.40
CA GLY A 176 21.84 4.01 17.63
C GLY A 176 21.30 5.42 17.47
N VAL A 177 20.63 5.73 16.36
CA VAL A 177 19.94 7.01 16.19
C VAL A 177 18.71 7.04 17.10
N THR A 178 18.70 7.98 18.03
CA THR A 178 17.67 8.16 19.07
C THR A 178 16.58 9.15 18.63
N ARG A 179 16.93 10.08 17.73
CA ARG A 179 16.09 11.18 17.27
C ARG A 179 16.00 11.24 15.75
N TYR A 180 14.94 11.85 15.25
CA TYR A 180 14.77 12.14 13.84
C TYR A 180 14.16 13.52 13.65
N VAL A 181 14.46 14.14 12.52
CA VAL A 181 13.75 15.31 12.03
C VAL A 181 12.57 14.85 11.18
N TRP A 182 11.38 15.31 11.50
CA TRP A 182 10.19 15.03 10.69
C TRP A 182 10.31 15.75 9.35
N ARG A 183 10.14 15.01 8.25
CA ARG A 183 10.15 15.58 6.90
C ARG A 183 8.89 15.22 6.14
N THR A 184 8.40 16.16 5.35
CA THR A 184 7.29 15.94 4.41
C THR A 184 7.79 16.04 2.96
N VAL A 185 6.99 15.52 2.03
CA VAL A 185 7.23 15.71 0.59
C VAL A 185 6.77 17.08 0.08
N ARG A 186 6.22 17.93 0.95
CA ARG A 186 5.79 19.31 0.69
C ARG A 186 4.90 19.45 -0.54
N ASP A 187 3.89 18.61 -0.63
CA ASP A 187 2.88 18.72 -1.68
C ASP A 187 1.46 18.85 -1.12
N ASN A 188 0.53 19.21 -1.99
CA ASN A 188 -0.84 19.54 -1.63
C ASN A 188 -1.68 18.37 -1.06
N ARG A 189 -1.09 17.18 -0.85
CA ARG A 189 -1.74 16.05 -0.19
C ARG A 189 -1.14 15.74 1.18
N VAL A 190 -0.11 16.46 1.60
CA VAL A 190 0.35 16.42 2.99
C VAL A 190 -0.77 17.02 3.85
N ARG A 191 -0.98 16.44 5.03
CA ARG A 191 -1.99 16.91 5.98
C ARG A 191 -1.47 18.14 6.70
N GLU A 192 -2.33 19.11 7.00
CA GLU A 192 -1.94 20.36 7.65
C GLU A 192 -1.23 20.10 8.98
N GLU A 193 -1.75 19.16 9.79
CA GLU A 193 -1.14 18.71 11.04
C GLU A 193 0.27 18.13 10.86
N HIS A 194 0.58 17.53 9.70
CA HIS A 194 1.91 17.00 9.39
C HIS A 194 2.84 18.08 8.80
N GLU A 195 2.29 19.11 8.14
CA GLU A 195 3.07 20.24 7.64
C GLU A 195 3.64 21.05 8.80
N VAL A 196 2.87 21.22 9.88
CA VAL A 196 3.31 21.89 11.11
C VAL A 196 4.52 21.20 11.74
N LEU A 197 4.62 19.87 11.61
CA LEU A 197 5.74 19.09 12.16
C LEU A 197 7.00 19.14 11.27
N ASP A 198 6.93 19.63 10.02
CA ASP A 198 8.07 19.61 9.09
C ASP A 198 9.27 20.40 9.61
N GLY A 199 10.37 19.70 9.88
CA GLY A 199 11.61 20.29 10.39
C GLY A 199 11.81 20.16 11.89
N ASP A 200 10.79 19.72 12.63
CA ASP A 200 10.90 19.49 14.08
C ASP A 200 11.61 18.16 14.40
N SER A 201 12.36 18.13 15.51
CA SER A 201 13.12 16.97 15.98
C SER A 201 12.37 16.22 17.09
N PHE A 202 12.16 14.92 16.91
CA PHE A 202 11.45 14.04 17.82
C PHE A 202 12.30 12.84 18.22
N GLU A 203 12.10 12.34 19.44
CA GLU A 203 12.71 11.08 19.88
C GLU A 203 11.87 9.88 19.40
N TRP A 204 12.55 8.79 19.03
CA TRP A 204 11.85 7.55 18.68
C TRP A 204 10.99 6.99 19.82
N GLY A 205 11.34 7.30 21.07
CA GLY A 205 10.59 6.91 22.27
C GLY A 205 9.50 7.90 22.70
N ALA A 206 9.43 9.09 22.09
CA ALA A 206 8.47 10.14 22.42
C ALA A 206 7.93 10.81 21.13
N PRO A 207 7.09 10.10 20.36
CA PRO A 207 6.47 10.66 19.16
C PRO A 207 5.50 11.80 19.47
N PRO A 208 5.23 12.69 18.50
CA PRO A 208 4.10 13.62 18.58
C PRO A 208 2.76 12.88 18.59
N SER A 209 1.66 13.61 18.81
CA SER A 209 0.29 13.03 18.82
C SER A 209 -0.08 12.32 17.52
N GLU A 210 0.49 12.75 16.39
CA GLU A 210 0.29 12.16 15.07
C GLU A 210 1.05 10.83 14.86
N GLY A 211 1.77 10.35 15.88
CA GLY A 211 2.61 9.15 15.80
C GLY A 211 3.91 9.43 15.06
N HIS A 212 4.42 8.45 14.31
CA HIS A 212 5.64 8.60 13.51
C HIS A 212 5.34 8.83 12.02
N PRO A 213 6.28 9.45 11.27
CA PRO A 213 6.16 9.57 9.82
C PRO A 213 5.95 8.19 9.16
N GLY A 214 4.92 8.07 8.32
CA GLY A 214 4.59 6.85 7.61
C GLY A 214 3.51 5.97 8.25
N GLU A 215 3.11 6.22 9.51
CA GLU A 215 2.10 5.38 10.19
C GLU A 215 0.65 5.70 9.75
N ALA A 216 0.33 6.98 9.58
CA ALA A 216 -0.99 7.41 9.14
C ALA A 216 -1.32 6.90 7.73
N VAL A 217 -2.62 6.72 7.44
CA VAL A 217 -3.05 6.17 6.14
C VAL A 217 -2.57 7.04 4.99
N ASN A 218 -1.94 6.44 3.98
CA ASN A 218 -1.41 7.13 2.81
C ASN A 218 -0.52 8.33 3.18
N CYS A 219 0.20 8.23 4.31
CA CYS A 219 1.14 9.24 4.77
C CYS A 219 2.30 9.39 3.78
N ARG A 220 2.77 10.64 3.64
CA ARG A 220 3.81 11.03 2.69
C ARG A 220 4.98 11.70 3.41
N CYS A 221 5.12 11.43 4.69
CA CYS A 221 6.16 11.96 5.55
C CYS A 221 7.21 10.87 5.80
N TYR A 222 8.43 11.27 6.12
CA TYR A 222 9.52 10.37 6.45
C TYR A 222 10.36 10.94 7.59
N ALA A 223 10.96 10.05 8.37
CA ALA A 223 11.92 10.41 9.42
C ALA A 223 13.32 10.58 8.81
N ASP A 224 13.88 11.78 8.90
CA ASP A 224 15.26 12.07 8.50
C ASP A 224 16.16 11.87 9.73
N PRO A 225 17.14 10.94 9.70
CA PRO A 225 17.92 10.61 10.88
C PRO A 225 18.69 11.82 11.41
N ASP A 226 18.58 12.06 12.72
CA ASP A 226 19.44 13.00 13.42
C ASP A 226 20.67 12.27 13.93
N PHE A 227 21.82 12.54 13.31
CA PHE A 227 23.08 11.90 13.66
C PHE A 227 23.90 12.68 14.71
N SER A 228 23.37 13.77 15.25
CA SER A 228 24.10 14.59 16.23
C SER A 228 24.62 13.77 17.42
N ASP A 229 23.84 12.80 17.90
CA ASP A 229 24.21 11.92 19.02
C ASP A 229 25.34 10.93 18.69
N LEU A 230 25.63 10.68 17.40
CA LEU A 230 26.72 9.80 16.97
C LEU A 230 28.05 10.54 16.73
N LEU A 231 28.02 11.87 16.78
CA LEU A 231 29.19 12.74 16.58
C LEU A 231 29.86 13.16 17.90
N GLY A 232 29.37 12.65 19.03
CA GLY A 232 29.90 12.88 20.38
C GLY A 232 31.16 12.10 20.71
#